data_AF-O29673-F1
#
_entry.id   AF-O29673-F1
#
_cell.length_a   1.000
_cell.length_b   1.000
_cell.length_c   1.000
_cell.angle_alpha   90.00
_cell.angle_beta   90.00
_cell.angle_gamma   90.00
#
_symmetry.space_group_name_H-M   'P 1'
#
loop_
_entity.id
_entity.type
_entity.pdbx_description
1 polymer ?
#
loop_
_entity_poly.entity_id
_entity_poly.type
_entity_poly.pdbx_seq_one_letter_code
_entity_poly.pdbx_strand_id
1 'polypeptide(L)'
;MYTLIYAVCFYTSSLLLTTPFLRHFQYHEARFLSLLTLSAISFLAGFLIPFKISFYLAFLAFMALSLYVIYRSDVKVENSEMVFAAVFAFFIFLRFLDPDILDAEKFMDSAFMNAVLRANSFPPNDPFLSGYKLDFYYYFGHLIGACITLLSFAPPEVGYNVAIAALPAYTSLIIYGMLRNRGFKTALFGVFLTVFSGNLYSFVDFFNRLFSGLPVDGGYYWNCTRVIDNTINEFPYFSFIHADLHAHVVAIPIIALVFALMAREEESRFSYAALILSLFTLFATNSWHYPLAFLAALLAGIARRDRWLISSAFLSAVPASLLFLHMNTPAAEFSVIDERSDVLQFVLYAFTPIAASYVFTGRKHVLYFLPLSVPLYFLSPVLALLAPLIAASAIGIYKKDFYSAILLSGLLAFTLPEFVAVESRMNTVFKFYIYAWLRL
;
A
#
# COMPACT_ATOMS: atom_id res chain seq x y z
N MET A 1 8.94 -3.46 -29.29
CA MET A 1 8.37 -2.13 -29.62
C MET A 1 6.83 -2.12 -29.58
N TYR A 2 6.14 -3.16 -30.08
CA TYR A 2 4.67 -3.24 -30.05
C TYR A 2 4.03 -3.38 -28.64
N THR A 3 4.78 -3.69 -27.59
CA THR A 3 4.24 -3.86 -26.23
C THR A 3 4.05 -2.54 -25.46
N LEU A 4 4.80 -1.48 -25.80
CA LEU A 4 4.71 -0.19 -25.10
C LEU A 4 3.34 0.48 -25.29
N ILE A 5 2.64 0.17 -26.40
CA ILE A 5 1.32 0.72 -26.67
C ILE A 5 0.31 0.37 -25.58
N TYR A 6 0.42 -0.81 -24.95
CA TYR A 6 -0.46 -1.22 -23.87
C TYR A 6 -0.28 -0.35 -22.62
N ALA A 7 0.96 0.03 -22.30
CA ALA A 7 1.25 0.96 -21.21
C ALA A 7 0.67 2.35 -21.50
N VAL A 8 0.75 2.83 -22.75
CA VAL A 8 0.12 4.09 -23.17
C VAL A 8 -1.41 4.01 -23.10
N CYS A 9 -2.00 2.92 -23.59
CA CYS A 9 -3.44 2.67 -23.49
C CYS A 9 -3.91 2.67 -22.04
N PHE A 10 -3.18 2.01 -21.14
CA PHE A 10 -3.48 2.06 -19.72
C PHE A 10 -3.43 3.48 -19.17
N TYR A 11 -2.33 4.20 -19.42
CA TYR A 11 -2.15 5.58 -18.95
C TYR A 11 -3.32 6.47 -19.39
N THR A 12 -3.67 6.43 -20.67
CA THR A 12 -4.76 7.24 -21.24
C THR A 12 -6.14 6.84 -20.70
N SER A 13 -6.47 5.55 -20.71
CA SER A 13 -7.75 5.05 -20.18
C SER A 13 -7.90 5.40 -18.71
N SER A 14 -6.86 5.18 -17.91
CA SER A 14 -6.83 5.52 -16.49
C SER A 14 -7.03 7.01 -16.24
N LEU A 15 -6.35 7.87 -17.02
CA LEU A 15 -6.46 9.32 -16.90
C LEU A 15 -7.88 9.82 -17.21
N LEU A 16 -8.52 9.25 -18.24
CA LEU A 16 -9.89 9.60 -18.60
C LEU A 16 -10.87 9.28 -17.47
N LEU A 17 -10.76 8.08 -16.87
CA LEU A 17 -11.60 7.64 -15.75
C LEU A 17 -11.54 8.54 -14.51
N THR A 18 -10.46 9.30 -14.34
CA THR A 18 -10.28 10.21 -13.21
C THR A 18 -11.18 11.44 -13.29
N THR A 19 -11.59 11.83 -14.51
CA THR A 19 -12.27 13.10 -14.78
C THR A 19 -13.50 13.36 -13.91
N PRO A 20 -14.43 12.40 -13.71
CA PRO A 20 -15.62 12.62 -12.88
C PRO A 20 -15.31 12.85 -11.39
N PHE A 21 -14.17 12.33 -10.92
CA PHE A 21 -13.77 12.39 -9.51
C PHE A 21 -13.16 13.75 -9.15
N LEU A 22 -12.61 14.47 -10.12
CA LEU A 22 -12.00 15.80 -9.91
C LEU A 22 -12.98 16.84 -9.37
N ARG A 23 -14.29 16.59 -9.44
CA ARG A 23 -15.32 17.45 -8.84
C ARG A 23 -15.29 17.43 -7.30
N HIS A 24 -14.88 16.33 -6.70
CA HIS A 24 -15.02 16.09 -5.26
C HIS A 24 -13.70 15.76 -4.55
N PHE A 25 -12.67 15.40 -5.31
CA PHE A 25 -11.40 14.91 -4.79
C PHE A 25 -10.23 15.70 -5.37
N GLN A 26 -9.12 15.76 -4.62
CA GLN A 26 -7.89 16.33 -5.15
C GLN A 26 -7.33 15.41 -6.23
N TYR A 27 -6.57 15.95 -7.20
CA TYR A 27 -6.12 15.18 -8.36
C TYR A 27 -5.42 13.87 -8.02
N HIS A 28 -4.53 13.87 -7.03
CA HIS A 28 -3.79 12.69 -6.60
C HIS A 28 -4.67 11.61 -5.94
N GLU A 29 -5.73 12.02 -5.22
CA GLU A 29 -6.73 11.11 -4.66
C GLU A 29 -7.60 10.54 -5.78
N ALA A 30 -8.08 11.42 -6.68
CA ALA A 30 -8.97 11.09 -7.78
C ALA A 30 -8.36 10.04 -8.72
N ARG A 31 -7.06 10.16 -9.05
CA ARG A 31 -6.36 9.26 -9.99
C ARG A 31 -6.43 7.80 -9.57
N PHE A 32 -6.18 7.48 -8.30
CA PHE A 32 -6.26 6.11 -7.82
C PHE A 32 -7.68 5.72 -7.38
N LEU A 33 -8.43 6.63 -6.76
CA LEU A 33 -9.80 6.38 -6.33
C LEU A 33 -10.72 6.01 -7.51
N SER A 34 -10.52 6.58 -8.70
CA SER A 34 -11.29 6.18 -9.88
C SER A 34 -11.06 4.72 -10.28
N LEU A 35 -9.81 4.24 -10.24
CA LEU A 35 -9.48 2.84 -10.50
C LEU A 35 -10.03 1.93 -9.40
N LEU A 36 -9.89 2.33 -8.14
CA LEU A 36 -10.36 1.57 -6.99
C LEU A 36 -11.89 1.44 -6.99
N THR A 37 -12.60 2.50 -7.35
CA THR A 37 -14.06 2.51 -7.48
C THR A 37 -14.51 1.62 -8.65
N LEU A 38 -13.85 1.71 -9.80
CA LEU A 38 -14.11 0.83 -10.93
C LEU A 38 -13.91 -0.65 -10.53
N SER A 39 -12.82 -0.95 -9.83
CA SER A 39 -12.49 -2.30 -9.36
C SER A 39 -13.54 -2.81 -8.36
N ALA A 40 -13.95 -1.99 -7.39
CA ALA A 40 -14.95 -2.35 -6.40
C ALA A 40 -16.35 -2.58 -7.00
N ILE A 41 -16.79 -1.72 -7.94
CA ILE A 41 -18.05 -1.94 -8.67
C ILE A 41 -17.97 -3.24 -9.48
N SER A 42 -16.87 -3.44 -10.20
CA SER A 42 -16.65 -4.64 -11.02
C SER A 42 -16.67 -5.92 -10.19
N PHE A 43 -16.08 -5.86 -8.99
CA PHE A 43 -16.06 -6.92 -8.00
C PHE A 43 -17.48 -7.25 -7.50
N LEU A 44 -18.22 -6.26 -7.01
CA LEU A 44 -19.56 -6.47 -6.45
C LEU A 44 -20.54 -7.00 -7.49
N ALA A 45 -20.55 -6.44 -8.70
CA ALA A 45 -21.39 -6.94 -9.78
C ALA A 45 -20.88 -8.30 -10.34
N GLY A 46 -19.61 -8.63 -10.15
CA GLY A 46 -19.01 -9.91 -10.52
C GLY A 46 -19.59 -11.13 -9.79
N PHE A 47 -20.30 -10.92 -8.67
CA PHE A 47 -21.08 -11.99 -8.02
C PHE A 47 -22.34 -12.38 -8.80
N LEU A 48 -22.85 -11.49 -9.67
CA LEU A 48 -24.10 -11.69 -10.41
C LEU A 48 -23.88 -12.00 -11.89
N ILE A 49 -22.81 -11.45 -12.48
CA ILE A 49 -22.49 -11.55 -13.90
C ILE A 49 -21.00 -11.81 -14.13
N PRO A 50 -20.59 -12.31 -15.31
CA PRO A 50 -19.17 -12.52 -15.62
C PRO A 50 -18.32 -11.27 -15.41
N PHE A 51 -17.12 -11.44 -14.83
CA PHE A 51 -16.27 -10.33 -14.41
C PHE A 51 -15.94 -9.35 -15.54
N LYS A 52 -15.60 -9.86 -16.74
CA LYS A 52 -15.32 -8.99 -17.89
C LYS A 52 -16.54 -8.14 -18.29
N ILE A 53 -17.74 -8.70 -18.23
CA ILE A 53 -18.98 -7.96 -18.54
C ILE A 53 -19.20 -6.89 -17.47
N SER A 54 -19.09 -7.26 -16.19
CA SER A 54 -19.15 -6.34 -15.06
C SER A 54 -18.20 -5.15 -15.22
N PHE A 55 -16.93 -5.44 -15.54
CA PHE A 55 -15.90 -4.43 -15.81
C PHE A 55 -16.26 -3.53 -16.98
N TYR A 56 -16.60 -4.06 -18.15
CA TYR A 56 -16.86 -3.23 -19.32
C TYR A 56 -18.12 -2.38 -19.17
N LEU A 57 -19.16 -2.85 -18.48
CA LEU A 57 -20.33 -2.03 -18.15
C LEU A 57 -19.96 -0.85 -17.25
N ALA A 58 -19.20 -1.11 -16.18
CA ALA A 58 -18.73 -0.05 -15.28
C ALA A 58 -17.78 0.92 -15.99
N PHE A 59 -16.85 0.41 -16.80
CA PHE A 59 -15.93 1.20 -17.61
C PHE A 59 -16.66 2.11 -18.58
N LEU A 60 -17.62 1.58 -19.35
CA LEU A 60 -18.40 2.38 -20.31
C LEU A 60 -19.23 3.48 -19.61
N ALA A 61 -19.82 3.17 -18.45
CA ALA A 61 -20.54 4.17 -17.65
C ALA A 61 -19.61 5.30 -17.18
N PHE A 62 -18.41 4.96 -16.69
CA PHE A 62 -17.42 5.96 -16.26
C PHE A 62 -16.88 6.76 -17.44
N MET A 63 -16.66 6.13 -18.59
CA MET A 63 -16.24 6.80 -19.82
C MET A 63 -17.29 7.79 -20.31
N ALA A 64 -18.58 7.40 -20.34
CA ALA A 64 -19.67 8.30 -20.68
C ALA A 64 -19.75 9.51 -19.74
N LEU A 65 -19.60 9.27 -18.43
CA LEU A 65 -19.57 10.34 -17.43
C LEU A 65 -18.34 11.25 -17.62
N SER A 66 -17.18 10.68 -17.93
CA SER A 66 -15.94 11.43 -18.17
C SER A 66 -16.11 12.36 -19.38
N LEU A 67 -16.64 11.83 -20.50
CA LEU A 67 -16.93 12.62 -21.70
C LEU A 67 -17.95 13.73 -21.43
N TYR A 68 -18.99 13.45 -20.64
CA TYR A 68 -19.98 14.45 -20.24
C TYR A 68 -19.34 15.59 -19.42
N VAL A 69 -18.47 15.26 -18.45
CA VAL A 69 -17.79 16.26 -17.63
C VAL A 69 -16.81 17.10 -18.46
N ILE A 70 -16.04 16.47 -19.36
CA ILE A 70 -15.14 17.17 -20.30
C ILE A 70 -15.93 18.10 -21.22
N TYR A 71 -17.09 17.67 -21.71
CA TYR A 71 -17.95 18.52 -22.54
C TYR A 71 -18.53 19.72 -21.78
N ARG A 72 -18.83 19.55 -20.49
CA ARG A 72 -19.47 20.58 -19.65
C ARG A 72 -18.48 21.53 -18.96
N SER A 73 -17.23 21.13 -18.79
CA SER A 73 -16.26 21.82 -17.92
C SER A 73 -14.86 21.79 -18.53
N ASP A 74 -14.05 22.82 -18.25
CA ASP A 74 -12.64 22.85 -18.62
C ASP A 74 -11.83 21.95 -17.68
N VAL A 75 -11.65 20.69 -18.07
CA VAL A 75 -10.89 19.69 -17.31
C VAL A 75 -9.42 19.80 -17.68
N LYS A 76 -8.56 20.08 -16.69
CA LYS A 76 -7.12 20.18 -16.86
C LYS A 76 -6.40 19.06 -16.13
N VAL A 77 -5.40 18.50 -16.81
CA VAL A 77 -4.43 17.57 -16.22
C VAL A 77 -3.48 18.40 -15.35
N GLU A 78 -3.38 18.08 -14.06
CA GLU A 78 -2.46 18.79 -13.16
C GLU A 78 -1.00 18.43 -13.44
N ASN A 79 -0.08 19.38 -13.24
CA ASN A 79 1.36 19.16 -13.40
C ASN A 79 1.92 18.00 -12.56
N SER A 80 1.25 17.65 -11.45
CA SER A 80 1.61 16.48 -10.63
C SER A 80 1.54 15.16 -11.40
N GLU A 81 0.77 15.09 -12.50
CA GLU A 81 0.71 13.90 -13.35
C GLU A 81 2.09 13.53 -13.94
N MET A 82 3.00 14.50 -14.08
CA MET A 82 4.39 14.22 -14.47
C MET A 82 5.09 13.26 -13.50
N VAL A 83 4.74 13.28 -12.21
CA VAL A 83 5.29 12.35 -11.20
C VAL A 83 4.77 10.94 -11.46
N PHE A 84 3.46 10.79 -11.71
CA PHE A 84 2.88 9.51 -12.10
C PHE A 84 3.56 8.98 -13.37
N ALA A 85 3.60 9.79 -14.43
CA ALA A 85 4.14 9.40 -15.73
C ALA A 85 5.62 9.01 -15.65
N ALA A 86 6.44 9.77 -14.91
CA ALA A 86 7.88 9.50 -14.78
C ALA A 86 8.13 8.19 -14.01
N VAL A 87 7.45 7.97 -12.88
CA VAL A 87 7.61 6.74 -12.09
C VAL A 87 7.04 5.55 -12.85
N PHE A 88 5.89 5.69 -13.50
CA PHE A 88 5.31 4.65 -14.34
C PHE A 88 6.26 4.27 -15.48
N ALA A 89 6.83 5.24 -16.19
CA ALA A 89 7.80 4.99 -17.25
C ALA A 89 9.07 4.28 -16.72
N PHE A 90 9.56 4.67 -15.55
CA PHE A 90 10.69 4.01 -14.90
C PHE A 90 10.40 2.54 -14.59
N PHE A 91 9.27 2.23 -13.96
CA PHE A 91 8.94 0.82 -13.64
C PHE A 91 8.55 0.01 -14.88
N ILE A 92 7.94 0.61 -15.91
CA ILE A 92 7.76 -0.03 -17.22
C ILE A 92 9.12 -0.36 -17.84
N PHE A 93 10.10 0.55 -17.75
CA PHE A 93 11.45 0.27 -18.22
C PHE A 93 12.09 -0.90 -17.46
N LEU A 94 11.94 -0.97 -16.13
CA LEU A 94 12.42 -2.12 -15.36
C LEU A 94 11.74 -3.43 -15.80
N ARG A 95 10.42 -3.43 -15.99
CA ARG A 95 9.69 -4.61 -16.51
C ARG A 95 10.08 -4.95 -17.95
N PHE A 96 10.53 -3.98 -18.74
CA PHE A 96 11.05 -4.25 -20.06
C PHE A 96 12.40 -4.97 -20.02
N LEU A 97 13.24 -4.71 -19.00
CA LEU A 97 14.51 -5.40 -18.81
C LEU A 97 14.34 -6.83 -18.30
N ASP A 98 13.37 -7.06 -17.41
CA ASP A 98 13.04 -8.36 -16.84
C ASP A 98 11.51 -8.56 -16.80
N PRO A 99 10.92 -8.99 -17.93
CA PRO A 99 9.47 -9.16 -18.05
C PRO A 99 8.97 -10.51 -17.52
N ASP A 100 9.87 -11.42 -17.16
CA ASP A 100 9.53 -12.81 -16.89
C ASP A 100 8.74 -12.96 -15.59
N ILE A 101 7.63 -13.68 -15.70
CA ILE A 101 6.73 -14.00 -14.59
C ILE A 101 7.11 -15.37 -14.02
N LEU A 102 8.38 -15.49 -13.68
CA LEU A 102 9.00 -16.68 -13.11
C LEU A 102 9.57 -16.34 -11.72
N ASP A 103 9.78 -17.40 -10.94
CA ASP A 103 10.29 -17.38 -9.57
C ASP A 103 9.35 -16.80 -8.52
N ALA A 104 9.64 -17.12 -7.26
CA ALA A 104 8.90 -16.71 -6.07
C ALA A 104 7.37 -16.90 -6.24
N GLU A 105 6.59 -15.89 -5.91
CA GLU A 105 5.12 -15.93 -5.93
C GLU A 105 4.51 -15.41 -7.25
N LYS A 106 5.33 -14.90 -8.18
CA LYS A 106 4.84 -14.24 -9.41
C LYS A 106 3.95 -15.14 -10.26
N PHE A 107 4.33 -16.41 -10.43
CA PHE A 107 3.56 -17.38 -11.21
C PHE A 107 2.20 -17.64 -10.57
N MET A 108 2.15 -17.78 -9.24
CA MET A 108 0.91 -17.92 -8.48
C MET A 108 0.03 -16.68 -8.65
N ASP A 109 0.59 -15.48 -8.50
CA ASP A 109 -0.18 -14.25 -8.65
C ASP A 109 -0.74 -14.08 -10.06
N SER A 110 0.05 -14.43 -11.08
CA SER A 110 -0.41 -14.43 -12.47
C SER A 110 -1.51 -15.45 -12.72
N ALA A 111 -1.43 -16.64 -12.11
CA ALA A 111 -2.49 -17.63 -12.17
C ALA A 111 -3.79 -17.12 -11.53
N PHE A 112 -3.72 -16.47 -10.37
CA PHE A 112 -4.87 -15.83 -9.72
C PHE A 112 -5.46 -14.69 -10.54
N MET A 113 -4.63 -13.82 -11.13
CA MET A 113 -5.09 -12.76 -12.02
C MET A 113 -5.80 -13.33 -13.26
N ASN A 114 -5.27 -14.41 -13.84
CA ASN A 114 -5.90 -15.11 -14.97
C ASN A 114 -7.22 -15.79 -14.57
N ALA A 115 -7.30 -16.35 -13.37
CA ALA A 115 -8.55 -16.92 -12.83
C ALA A 115 -9.64 -15.84 -12.71
N VAL A 116 -9.28 -14.64 -12.23
CA VAL A 116 -10.19 -13.48 -12.18
C VAL A 116 -10.63 -13.05 -13.59
N LEU A 117 -9.69 -12.92 -14.54
CA LEU A 117 -9.99 -12.53 -15.93
C LEU A 117 -10.94 -13.51 -16.65
N ARG A 118 -11.00 -14.78 -16.21
CA ARG A 118 -11.85 -15.84 -16.77
C ARG A 118 -13.09 -16.13 -15.92
N ALA A 119 -13.32 -15.37 -14.86
CA ALA A 119 -14.42 -15.63 -13.93
C ALA A 119 -15.80 -15.36 -14.57
N ASN A 120 -16.64 -16.39 -14.61
CA ASN A 120 -18.04 -16.28 -15.01
C ASN A 120 -18.96 -15.79 -13.87
N SER A 121 -18.50 -15.93 -12.63
CA SER A 121 -19.04 -15.33 -11.41
C SER A 121 -17.96 -15.40 -10.33
N PHE A 122 -18.10 -14.58 -9.28
CA PHE A 122 -17.26 -14.68 -8.08
C PHE A 122 -17.86 -15.59 -7.01
N PRO A 123 -17.01 -16.32 -6.25
CA PRO A 123 -15.54 -16.37 -6.33
C PRO A 123 -15.03 -17.09 -7.61
N PRO A 124 -13.83 -16.72 -8.12
CA PRO A 124 -13.27 -17.33 -9.32
C PRO A 124 -12.82 -18.77 -9.03
N ASN A 125 -12.60 -19.58 -10.08
CA ASN A 125 -12.09 -20.94 -9.91
C ASN A 125 -10.65 -20.91 -9.38
N ASP A 126 -10.30 -21.85 -8.52
CA ASP A 126 -8.92 -22.05 -8.07
C ASP A 126 -8.07 -22.61 -9.22
N PRO A 127 -6.96 -21.95 -9.63
CA PRO A 127 -6.13 -22.42 -10.72
C PRO A 127 -5.21 -23.59 -10.35
N PHE A 128 -5.03 -23.87 -9.05
CA PHE A 128 -4.19 -24.94 -8.53
C PHE A 128 -4.99 -26.13 -7.98
N LEU A 129 -6.27 -25.94 -7.64
CA LEU A 129 -7.14 -26.99 -7.11
C LEU A 129 -8.44 -27.14 -7.91
N SER A 130 -8.44 -28.10 -8.85
CA SER A 130 -9.56 -28.36 -9.76
C SER A 130 -10.87 -28.65 -9.00
N GLY A 131 -11.95 -27.95 -9.38
CA GLY A 131 -13.28 -28.08 -8.78
C GLY A 131 -13.54 -27.15 -7.58
N TYR A 132 -12.50 -26.46 -7.10
CA TYR A 132 -12.58 -25.53 -5.98
C TYR A 132 -12.56 -24.07 -6.45
N LYS A 133 -12.81 -23.15 -5.50
CA LYS A 133 -12.90 -21.71 -5.72
C LYS A 133 -11.82 -21.00 -4.92
N LEU A 134 -11.38 -19.83 -5.40
CA LEU A 134 -10.61 -18.87 -4.59
C LEU A 134 -11.58 -18.09 -3.70
N ASP A 135 -12.09 -18.74 -2.67
CA ASP A 135 -13.07 -18.21 -1.72
C ASP A 135 -12.40 -17.54 -0.50
N PHE A 136 -11.24 -16.91 -0.69
CA PHE A 136 -10.49 -16.21 0.36
C PHE A 136 -9.97 -14.84 -0.11
N TYR A 137 -9.50 -14.00 0.82
CA TYR A 137 -9.25 -12.57 0.59
C TYR A 137 -8.23 -12.23 -0.50
N TYR A 138 -7.38 -13.14 -0.95
CA TYR A 138 -6.25 -12.78 -1.81
C TYR A 138 -6.62 -12.27 -3.21
N TYR A 139 -7.80 -12.59 -3.76
CA TYR A 139 -8.04 -12.33 -5.18
C TYR A 139 -8.48 -10.90 -5.51
N PHE A 140 -8.89 -10.05 -4.55
CA PHE A 140 -9.25 -8.67 -4.87
C PHE A 140 -8.02 -7.85 -5.33
N GLY A 141 -6.85 -8.08 -4.75
CA GLY A 141 -5.61 -7.45 -5.22
C GLY A 141 -5.31 -7.83 -6.68
N HIS A 142 -5.47 -9.10 -7.01
CA HIS A 142 -5.37 -9.63 -8.37
C HIS A 142 -6.46 -9.08 -9.30
N LEU A 143 -7.64 -8.77 -8.77
CA LEU A 143 -8.71 -8.10 -9.49
C LEU A 143 -8.33 -6.67 -9.88
N ILE A 144 -7.67 -5.90 -9.01
CA ILE A 144 -7.11 -4.59 -9.37
C ILE A 144 -6.13 -4.75 -10.55
N GLY A 145 -5.24 -5.74 -10.49
CA GLY A 145 -4.34 -6.09 -11.60
C GLY A 145 -5.06 -6.49 -12.88
N ALA A 146 -6.15 -7.26 -12.77
CA ALA A 146 -6.99 -7.63 -13.89
C ALA A 146 -7.72 -6.41 -14.49
N CYS A 147 -8.20 -5.47 -13.68
CA CYS A 147 -8.77 -4.20 -14.14
C CYS A 147 -7.73 -3.35 -14.88
N ILE A 148 -6.50 -3.26 -14.36
CA ILE A 148 -5.39 -2.57 -15.05
C ILE A 148 -5.08 -3.25 -16.40
N THR A 149 -5.06 -4.58 -16.42
CA THR A 149 -4.90 -5.37 -17.66
C THR A 149 -6.00 -5.04 -18.68
N LEU A 150 -7.27 -5.02 -18.28
CA LEU A 150 -8.37 -4.69 -19.18
C LEU A 150 -8.35 -3.22 -19.64
N LEU A 151 -7.93 -2.27 -18.79
CA LEU A 151 -7.73 -0.86 -19.17
C LEU A 151 -6.57 -0.64 -20.15
N SER A 152 -5.56 -1.52 -20.07
CA SER A 152 -4.42 -1.52 -20.99
C SER A 152 -4.74 -2.14 -22.34
N PHE A 153 -5.84 -2.90 -22.45
CA PHE A 153 -6.19 -3.77 -23.59
C PHE A 153 -5.10 -4.82 -23.91
N ALA A 154 -4.25 -5.13 -22.94
CA ALA A 154 -3.16 -6.08 -23.08
C ALA A 154 -3.61 -7.54 -22.90
N PRO A 155 -2.87 -8.50 -23.49
CA PRO A 155 -2.94 -9.88 -23.03
C PRO A 155 -2.42 -9.99 -21.58
N PRO A 156 -2.84 -11.01 -20.80
CA PRO A 156 -2.56 -11.11 -19.36
C PRO A 156 -1.08 -11.00 -18.98
N GLU A 157 -0.19 -11.59 -19.76
CA GLU A 157 1.27 -11.59 -19.51
C GLU A 157 1.90 -10.20 -19.63
N VAL A 158 1.37 -9.34 -20.51
CA VAL A 158 1.80 -7.94 -20.60
C VAL A 158 1.06 -7.09 -19.57
N GLY A 159 -0.23 -7.36 -19.35
CA GLY A 159 -1.06 -6.67 -18.37
C GLY A 159 -0.54 -6.81 -16.94
N TYR A 160 0.04 -7.96 -16.57
CA TYR A 160 0.69 -8.18 -15.28
C TYR A 160 1.82 -7.17 -15.03
N ASN A 161 2.71 -7.01 -16.02
CA ASN A 161 3.82 -6.06 -15.96
C ASN A 161 3.34 -4.60 -15.91
N VAL A 162 2.27 -4.26 -16.65
CA VAL A 162 1.64 -2.94 -16.57
C VAL A 162 1.02 -2.69 -15.19
N ALA A 163 0.39 -3.69 -14.59
CA ALA A 163 -0.17 -3.62 -13.25
C ALA A 163 0.91 -3.37 -12.20
N ILE A 164 2.01 -4.13 -12.22
CA ILE A 164 3.16 -3.94 -11.33
C ILE A 164 3.70 -2.51 -11.44
N ALA A 165 3.87 -1.98 -12.66
CA ALA A 165 4.41 -0.64 -12.85
C ALA A 165 3.46 0.48 -12.39
N ALA A 166 2.15 0.23 -12.41
CA ALA A 166 1.14 1.20 -12.00
C ALA A 166 1.12 1.44 -10.47
N LEU A 167 1.39 0.41 -9.66
CA LEU A 167 1.35 0.49 -8.19
C LEU A 167 2.29 1.55 -7.59
N PRO A 168 3.61 1.56 -7.92
CA PRO A 168 4.51 2.61 -7.43
C PRO A 168 4.20 3.98 -8.04
N ALA A 169 3.63 4.03 -9.25
CA ALA A 169 3.24 5.30 -9.89
C ALA A 169 2.06 5.98 -9.15
N TYR A 170 1.01 5.22 -8.81
CA TYR A 170 -0.08 5.73 -7.98
C TYR A 170 0.40 6.14 -6.59
N THR A 171 1.22 5.30 -5.96
CA THR A 171 1.81 5.60 -4.65
C THR A 171 2.59 6.91 -4.69
N SER A 172 3.45 7.09 -5.69
CA SER A 172 4.26 8.31 -5.86
C SER A 172 3.40 9.55 -6.06
N LEU A 173 2.36 9.47 -6.89
CA LEU A 173 1.45 10.59 -7.12
C LEU A 173 0.71 10.99 -5.84
N ILE A 174 0.23 10.02 -5.06
CA ILE A 174 -0.47 10.26 -3.80
C ILE A 174 0.46 10.96 -2.81
N ILE A 175 1.65 10.40 -2.57
CA ILE A 175 2.63 10.97 -1.64
C ILE A 175 3.08 12.38 -2.07
N TYR A 176 3.37 12.57 -3.37
CA TYR A 176 3.69 13.90 -3.90
C TYR A 176 2.54 14.88 -3.68
N GLY A 177 1.31 14.46 -3.99
CA GLY A 177 0.10 15.26 -3.85
C GLY A 177 -0.15 15.74 -2.42
N MET A 178 0.06 14.86 -1.43
CA MET A 178 -0.06 15.20 -0.01
C MET A 178 1.00 16.21 0.46
N LEU A 179 2.22 16.08 -0.06
CA LEU A 179 3.37 16.85 0.42
C LEU A 179 3.67 18.11 -0.40
N ARG A 180 3.08 18.29 -1.58
CA ARG A 180 3.37 19.43 -2.48
C ARG A 180 3.19 20.80 -1.83
N ASN A 181 2.22 20.92 -0.93
CA ASN A 181 1.95 22.17 -0.21
C ASN A 181 3.08 22.53 0.78
N ARG A 182 3.91 21.55 1.18
CA ARG A 182 5.12 21.73 2.00
C ARG A 182 6.37 22.04 1.17
N GLY A 183 6.22 22.20 -0.15
CA GLY A 183 7.28 22.53 -1.08
C GLY A 183 7.67 21.36 -1.98
N PHE A 184 8.04 21.69 -3.22
CA PHE A 184 8.40 20.74 -4.28
C PHE A 184 9.51 19.75 -3.85
N LYS A 185 10.58 20.25 -3.24
CA LYS A 185 11.70 19.41 -2.76
C LYS A 185 11.25 18.42 -1.68
N THR A 186 10.41 18.88 -0.75
CA THR A 186 9.84 18.04 0.32
C THR A 186 8.98 16.93 -0.25
N ALA A 187 8.16 17.26 -1.26
CA ALA A 187 7.30 16.29 -1.92
C ALA A 187 8.09 15.23 -2.68
N LEU A 188 9.11 15.62 -3.46
CA LEU A 188 9.99 14.68 -4.14
C LEU A 188 10.79 13.82 -3.15
N PHE A 189 11.24 14.41 -2.05
CA PHE A 189 11.94 13.67 -1.01
C PHE A 189 11.03 12.63 -0.33
N GLY A 190 9.76 12.98 -0.09
CA GLY A 190 8.77 12.01 0.38
C GLY A 190 8.54 10.86 -0.59
N VAL A 191 8.41 11.15 -1.90
CA VAL A 191 8.34 10.10 -2.94
C VAL A 191 9.57 9.20 -2.91
N PHE A 192 10.76 9.79 -2.83
CA PHE A 192 12.01 9.03 -2.74
C PHE A 192 12.02 8.12 -1.52
N LEU A 193 11.72 8.64 -0.32
CA LEU A 193 11.69 7.85 0.91
C LEU A 193 10.66 6.71 0.85
N THR A 194 9.46 6.96 0.33
CA THR A 194 8.41 5.94 0.30
C THR A 194 8.63 4.88 -0.77
N VAL A 195 9.09 5.26 -1.98
CA VAL A 195 9.07 4.37 -3.16
C VAL A 195 10.46 3.88 -3.57
N PHE A 196 11.52 4.65 -3.31
CA PHE A 196 12.87 4.38 -3.84
C PHE A 196 13.92 4.13 -2.75
N SER A 197 13.59 4.35 -1.49
CA SER A 197 14.55 4.11 -0.40
C SER A 197 14.60 2.64 0.00
N GLY A 198 15.78 2.23 0.46
CA GLY A 198 16.03 0.94 1.07
C GLY A 198 16.47 1.06 2.52
N ASN A 199 16.79 -0.08 3.12
CA ASN A 199 17.30 -0.13 4.49
C ASN A 199 18.80 0.12 4.59
N LEU A 200 19.26 0.33 5.82
CA LEU A 200 20.68 0.58 6.11
C LEU A 200 21.53 -0.67 5.86
N TYR A 201 20.96 -1.87 6.01
CA TYR A 201 21.64 -3.12 5.66
C TYR A 201 22.15 -3.10 4.22
N SER A 202 21.29 -2.80 3.24
CA SER A 202 21.72 -2.71 1.84
C SER A 202 22.85 -1.70 1.65
N PHE A 203 22.77 -0.53 2.30
CA PHE A 203 23.82 0.46 2.19
C PHE A 203 25.17 -0.07 2.72
N VAL A 204 25.15 -0.68 3.91
CA VAL A 204 26.36 -1.23 4.54
C VAL A 204 26.92 -2.41 3.74
N ASP A 205 26.08 -3.35 3.32
CA ASP A 205 26.51 -4.53 2.55
C ASP A 205 27.08 -4.14 1.18
N PHE A 206 26.52 -3.12 0.52
CA PHE A 206 27.03 -2.60 -0.75
C PHE A 206 28.49 -2.15 -0.62
N PHE A 207 28.79 -1.32 0.39
CA PHE A 207 30.15 -0.82 0.62
C PHE A 207 31.09 -1.93 1.11
N ASN A 208 30.61 -2.84 1.96
CA ASN A 208 31.40 -3.99 2.38
C ASN A 208 31.83 -4.85 1.19
N ARG A 209 30.90 -5.13 0.26
CA ARG A 209 31.20 -5.86 -0.98
C ARG A 209 32.17 -5.10 -1.87
N LEU A 210 31.90 -3.81 -2.10
CA LEU A 210 32.76 -2.95 -2.92
C LEU A 210 34.20 -2.91 -2.40
N PHE A 211 34.40 -2.70 -1.09
CA PHE A 211 35.73 -2.62 -0.49
C PHE A 211 36.41 -3.98 -0.34
N SER A 212 35.64 -5.07 -0.28
CA SER A 212 36.17 -6.44 -0.23
C SER A 212 36.36 -7.07 -1.62
N GLY A 213 36.05 -6.35 -2.70
CA GLY A 213 36.11 -6.87 -4.08
C GLY A 213 35.09 -7.98 -4.36
N LEU A 214 34.01 -8.07 -3.57
CA LEU A 214 32.93 -9.02 -3.78
C LEU A 214 31.90 -8.47 -4.78
N PRO A 215 31.26 -9.33 -5.59
CA PRO A 215 30.22 -8.90 -6.50
C PRO A 215 28.95 -8.43 -5.77
N VAL A 216 28.22 -7.51 -6.39
CA VAL A 216 26.85 -7.14 -6.01
C VAL A 216 25.91 -8.10 -6.75
N ASP A 217 25.54 -9.18 -6.08
CA ASP A 217 24.83 -10.32 -6.66
C ASP A 217 23.40 -10.48 -6.10
N GLY A 218 22.75 -11.60 -6.41
CA GLY A 218 21.43 -11.92 -5.87
C GLY A 218 21.41 -12.02 -4.33
N GLY A 219 22.54 -12.31 -3.68
CA GLY A 219 22.64 -12.33 -2.23
C GLY A 219 22.51 -10.93 -1.62
N TYR A 220 23.14 -9.93 -2.24
CA TYR A 220 22.94 -8.51 -1.85
C TYR A 220 21.46 -8.12 -1.92
N TYR A 221 20.81 -8.51 -3.02
CA TYR A 221 19.40 -8.23 -3.25
C TYR A 221 18.48 -8.95 -2.26
N TRP A 222 18.70 -10.24 -2.00
CA TRP A 222 17.79 -11.06 -1.20
C TRP A 222 17.99 -10.86 0.31
N ASN A 223 19.23 -10.69 0.77
CA ASN A 223 19.53 -10.59 2.20
C ASN A 223 18.99 -9.30 2.83
N CYS A 224 18.78 -8.24 2.03
CA CYS A 224 18.23 -7.00 2.55
C CYS A 224 16.78 -7.10 3.06
N THR A 225 16.11 -8.22 2.85
CA THR A 225 14.74 -8.45 3.33
C THR A 225 14.64 -9.62 4.30
N ARG A 226 15.81 -10.08 4.77
CA ARG A 226 16.01 -11.12 5.80
C ARG A 226 17.03 -10.62 6.82
N VAL A 227 16.93 -9.34 7.20
CA VAL A 227 17.90 -8.67 8.09
C VAL A 227 17.69 -9.07 9.55
N ILE A 228 16.44 -9.35 9.93
CA ILE A 228 16.07 -9.79 11.26
C ILE A 228 15.87 -11.30 11.22
N ASP A 229 16.56 -12.00 12.10
CA ASP A 229 16.54 -13.46 12.14
C ASP A 229 15.12 -14.02 12.29
N ASN A 230 14.87 -15.16 11.64
CA ASN A 230 13.58 -15.87 11.64
C ASN A 230 12.38 -15.05 11.13
N THR A 231 12.63 -13.98 10.38
CA THR A 231 11.57 -13.13 9.80
C THR A 231 11.79 -12.84 8.32
N ILE A 232 10.74 -12.33 7.69
CA ILE A 232 10.81 -11.68 6.38
C ILE A 232 10.46 -10.22 6.62
N ASN A 233 11.35 -9.30 6.27
CA ASN A 233 11.18 -7.86 6.47
C ASN A 233 11.40 -7.11 5.15
N GLU A 234 10.39 -7.18 4.29
CA GLU A 234 10.36 -6.42 3.03
C GLU A 234 10.01 -4.95 3.23
N PHE A 235 10.40 -4.13 2.26
CA PHE A 235 10.10 -2.70 2.19
C PHE A 235 9.66 -2.33 0.77
N PRO A 236 8.94 -1.21 0.56
CA PRO A 236 8.23 -0.93 -0.70
C PRO A 236 9.10 -1.04 -1.95
N TYR A 237 10.31 -0.48 -1.94
CA TYR A 237 11.19 -0.51 -3.11
C TYR A 237 11.59 -1.92 -3.52
N PHE A 238 11.90 -2.80 -2.53
CA PHE A 238 12.16 -4.21 -2.79
C PHE A 238 10.94 -4.85 -3.47
N SER A 239 9.75 -4.73 -2.89
CA SER A 239 8.58 -5.43 -3.42
C SER A 239 8.17 -4.91 -4.81
N PHE A 240 8.32 -3.60 -5.09
CA PHE A 240 8.07 -3.05 -6.42
C PHE A 240 9.07 -3.54 -7.49
N ILE A 241 10.32 -3.81 -7.12
CA ILE A 241 11.31 -4.40 -8.04
C ILE A 241 11.12 -5.91 -8.13
N HIS A 242 10.84 -6.58 -7.02
CA HIS A 242 10.62 -8.02 -6.99
C HIS A 242 9.46 -8.42 -7.88
N ALA A 243 8.43 -7.55 -7.95
CA ALA A 243 7.34 -7.62 -8.89
C ALA A 243 6.48 -8.88 -8.77
N ASP A 244 6.33 -9.40 -7.55
CA ASP A 244 5.13 -10.15 -7.21
C ASP A 244 3.94 -9.19 -7.15
N LEU A 245 2.78 -9.63 -7.65
CA LEU A 245 1.54 -8.86 -7.61
C LEU A 245 0.77 -9.24 -6.34
N HIS A 246 1.52 -9.50 -5.28
CA HIS A 246 0.98 -10.08 -4.08
C HIS A 246 0.21 -9.06 -3.25
N ALA A 247 -0.60 -9.55 -2.32
CA ALA A 247 -1.54 -8.75 -1.53
C ALA A 247 -0.90 -7.54 -0.84
N HIS A 248 0.31 -7.66 -0.27
CA HIS A 248 0.98 -6.53 0.40
C HIS A 248 1.46 -5.46 -0.56
N VAL A 249 1.83 -5.80 -1.80
CA VAL A 249 2.31 -4.85 -2.81
C VAL A 249 1.15 -4.03 -3.34
N VAL A 250 0.04 -4.69 -3.68
CA VAL A 250 -1.18 -4.02 -4.17
C VAL A 250 -1.81 -3.15 -3.08
N ALA A 251 -1.63 -3.50 -1.80
CA ALA A 251 -2.11 -2.70 -0.67
C ALA A 251 -1.38 -1.36 -0.51
N ILE A 252 -0.14 -1.21 -0.99
CA ILE A 252 0.67 0.01 -0.80
C ILE A 252 -0.04 1.28 -1.29
N PRO A 253 -0.51 1.38 -2.55
CA PRO A 253 -1.24 2.57 -3.01
C PRO A 253 -2.59 2.78 -2.28
N ILE A 254 -3.23 1.71 -1.79
CA ILE A 254 -4.46 1.81 -0.98
C ILE A 254 -4.16 2.43 0.38
N ILE A 255 -3.08 2.00 1.05
CA ILE A 255 -2.61 2.57 2.32
C ILE A 255 -2.27 4.06 2.16
N ALA A 256 -1.61 4.42 1.05
CA ALA A 256 -1.31 5.81 0.71
C ALA A 256 -2.60 6.63 0.49
N LEU A 257 -3.58 6.09 -0.24
CA LEU A 257 -4.86 6.76 -0.45
C LEU A 257 -5.64 6.96 0.86
N VAL A 258 -5.70 5.93 1.71
CA VAL A 258 -6.28 6.04 3.06
C VAL A 258 -5.61 7.18 3.83
N PHE A 259 -4.29 7.31 3.73
CA PHE A 259 -3.59 8.42 4.36
C PHE A 259 -4.03 9.79 3.83
N ALA A 260 -4.05 9.94 2.50
CA ALA A 260 -4.41 11.19 1.84
C ALA A 260 -5.81 11.65 2.25
N LEU A 261 -6.78 10.72 2.24
CA LEU A 261 -8.17 11.00 2.63
C LEU A 261 -8.30 11.42 4.10
N MET A 262 -7.53 10.81 5.01
CA MET A 262 -7.51 11.21 6.42
C MET A 262 -6.79 12.54 6.66
N ALA A 263 -5.84 12.90 5.79
CA ALA A 263 -5.07 14.14 5.89
C ALA A 263 -5.84 15.38 5.44
N ARG A 264 -6.97 15.20 4.75
CA ARG A 264 -7.81 16.31 4.28
C ARG A 264 -8.25 17.18 5.45
N GLU A 265 -8.14 18.50 5.24
CA GLU A 265 -8.60 19.48 6.23
C GLU A 265 -10.10 19.74 6.13
N GLU A 266 -10.66 19.62 4.93
CA GLU A 266 -12.07 19.85 4.65
C GLU A 266 -12.91 18.60 4.93
N GLU A 267 -13.90 18.75 5.83
CA GLU A 267 -14.91 17.72 6.04
C GLU A 267 -15.80 17.59 4.80
N SER A 268 -15.87 16.38 4.24
CA SER A 268 -16.66 16.10 3.05
C SER A 268 -17.24 14.70 3.13
N ARG A 269 -18.57 14.57 2.95
CA ARG A 269 -19.24 13.27 2.86
C ARG A 269 -18.65 12.37 1.77
N PHE A 270 -18.12 12.96 0.70
CA PHE A 270 -17.47 12.21 -0.37
C PHE A 270 -16.10 11.68 0.07
N SER A 271 -15.34 12.45 0.85
CA SER A 271 -14.09 11.98 1.46
C SER A 271 -14.33 10.81 2.42
N TYR A 272 -15.33 10.93 3.31
CA TYR A 272 -15.68 9.87 4.26
C TYR A 272 -16.16 8.60 3.54
N ALA A 273 -16.98 8.73 2.50
CA ALA A 273 -17.38 7.59 1.67
C ALA A 273 -16.19 6.94 0.95
N ALA A 274 -15.26 7.74 0.42
CA ALA A 274 -14.03 7.25 -0.19
C ALA A 274 -13.12 6.55 0.84
N LEU A 275 -13.08 7.03 2.09
CA LEU A 275 -12.33 6.40 3.16
C LEU A 275 -12.91 5.03 3.52
N ILE A 276 -14.24 4.93 3.64
CA ILE A 276 -14.95 3.66 3.86
C ILE A 276 -14.63 2.67 2.73
N LEU A 277 -14.71 3.11 1.46
CA LEU A 277 -14.38 2.29 0.30
C LEU A 277 -12.90 1.86 0.32
N SER A 278 -11.98 2.78 0.64
CA SER A 278 -10.55 2.49 0.65
C SER A 278 -10.17 1.52 1.78
N LEU A 279 -10.79 1.63 2.94
CA LEU A 279 -10.61 0.69 4.05
C LEU A 279 -11.21 -0.69 3.73
N PHE A 280 -12.40 -0.74 3.13
CA PHE A 280 -13.01 -1.99 2.67
C PHE A 280 -12.13 -2.69 1.62
N THR A 281 -11.69 -1.97 0.60
CA THR A 281 -10.85 -2.53 -0.45
C THR A 281 -9.45 -2.89 0.05
N LEU A 282 -8.94 -2.20 1.08
CA LEU A 282 -7.73 -2.62 1.79
C LEU A 282 -7.95 -3.98 2.46
N PHE A 283 -9.05 -4.16 3.20
CA PHE A 283 -9.39 -5.46 3.80
C PHE A 283 -9.53 -6.56 2.73
N ALA A 284 -10.22 -6.25 1.64
CA ALA A 284 -10.42 -7.17 0.53
C ALA A 284 -9.10 -7.51 -0.18
N THR A 285 -8.11 -6.61 -0.19
CA THR A 285 -6.79 -6.84 -0.81
C THR A 285 -5.83 -7.56 0.14
N ASN A 286 -5.72 -7.06 1.36
CA ASN A 286 -4.82 -7.51 2.40
C ASN A 286 -5.45 -7.27 3.78
N SER A 287 -6.07 -8.31 4.33
CA SER A 287 -6.75 -8.26 5.62
C SER A 287 -5.82 -7.97 6.80
N TRP A 288 -4.50 -8.16 6.67
CA TRP A 288 -3.51 -7.88 7.72
C TRP A 288 -3.24 -6.39 7.90
N HIS A 289 -3.37 -5.60 6.83
CA HIS A 289 -3.17 -4.15 6.88
C HIS A 289 -4.40 -3.41 7.38
N TYR A 290 -5.58 -4.03 7.30
CA TYR A 290 -6.83 -3.40 7.69
C TYR A 290 -6.90 -3.00 9.18
N PRO A 291 -6.57 -3.86 10.18
CA PRO A 291 -6.61 -3.48 11.59
C PRO A 291 -5.74 -2.27 11.91
N LEU A 292 -4.55 -2.19 11.31
CA LEU A 292 -3.62 -1.07 11.49
C LEU A 292 -4.14 0.21 10.83
N ALA A 293 -4.73 0.13 9.64
CA ALA A 293 -5.35 1.25 8.96
C ALA A 293 -6.63 1.74 9.65
N PHE A 294 -7.43 0.82 10.19
CA PHE A 294 -8.59 1.11 11.02
C PHE A 294 -8.18 1.85 12.29
N LEU A 295 -7.15 1.37 13.00
CA LEU A 295 -6.60 2.06 14.16
C LEU A 295 -6.05 3.45 13.79
N ALA A 296 -5.34 3.57 12.67
CA ALA A 296 -4.84 4.86 12.20
C ALA A 296 -5.99 5.86 11.95
N ALA A 297 -7.11 5.41 11.36
CA ALA A 297 -8.30 6.23 11.19
C ALA A 297 -8.91 6.63 12.54
N LEU A 298 -9.03 5.72 13.51
CA LEU A 298 -9.51 6.08 14.85
C LEU A 298 -8.62 7.14 15.51
N LEU A 299 -7.29 6.92 15.52
CA LEU A 299 -6.33 7.85 16.10
C LEU A 299 -6.36 9.21 15.39
N ALA A 300 -6.46 9.23 14.06
CA ALA A 300 -6.59 10.46 13.28
C ALA A 300 -7.88 11.21 13.62
N GLY A 301 -9.00 10.51 13.76
CA GLY A 301 -10.28 11.10 14.14
C GLY A 301 -10.24 11.68 15.55
N ILE A 302 -9.59 10.99 16.49
CA ILE A 302 -9.36 11.48 17.86
C ILE A 302 -8.49 12.75 17.85
N ALA A 303 -7.35 12.71 17.16
CA ALA A 303 -6.44 13.84 17.06
C ALA A 303 -7.13 15.08 16.47
N ARG A 304 -7.88 14.89 15.37
CA ARG A 304 -8.58 15.98 14.68
C ARG A 304 -9.89 16.41 15.34
N ARG A 305 -10.40 15.63 16.31
CA ARG A 305 -11.77 15.72 16.85
C ARG A 305 -12.84 15.61 15.77
N ASP A 306 -12.56 14.81 14.75
CA ASP A 306 -13.46 14.55 13.63
C ASP A 306 -14.25 13.26 13.90
N ARG A 307 -15.49 13.42 14.34
CA ARG A 307 -16.41 12.30 14.62
C ARG A 307 -16.81 11.51 13.37
N TRP A 308 -16.73 12.13 12.19
CA TRP A 308 -17.10 11.47 10.94
C TRP A 308 -15.96 10.58 10.46
N LEU A 309 -14.71 10.95 10.72
CA LEU A 309 -13.56 10.09 10.47
C LEU A 309 -13.60 8.84 11.36
N ILE A 310 -13.92 9.01 12.65
CA ILE A 310 -14.15 7.89 13.58
C ILE A 310 -15.31 7.01 13.09
N SER A 311 -16.46 7.62 12.77
CA SER A 311 -17.62 6.89 12.23
C SER A 311 -17.29 6.15 10.94
N SER A 312 -16.48 6.73 10.06
CA SER A 312 -16.06 6.10 8.80
C SER A 312 -15.22 4.86 9.03
N ALA A 313 -14.33 4.86 10.03
CA ALA A 313 -13.59 3.67 10.42
C ALA A 313 -14.55 2.54 10.82
N PHE A 314 -15.49 2.81 11.74
CA PHE A 314 -16.48 1.80 12.16
C PHE A 314 -17.41 1.36 11.03
N LEU A 315 -17.88 2.28 10.18
CA LEU A 315 -18.73 1.96 9.04
C LEU A 315 -18.00 1.09 8.01
N SER A 316 -16.68 1.21 7.87
CA SER A 316 -15.88 0.33 7.00
C SER A 316 -15.87 -1.13 7.48
N ALA A 317 -16.10 -1.38 8.78
CA ALA A 317 -16.14 -2.73 9.32
C ALA A 317 -17.37 -3.51 8.85
N VAL A 318 -18.45 -2.84 8.46
CA VAL A 318 -19.67 -3.50 7.95
C VAL A 318 -19.40 -4.25 6.65
N PRO A 319 -18.98 -3.61 5.53
CA PRO A 319 -18.68 -4.32 4.30
C PRO A 319 -17.48 -5.27 4.44
N ALA A 320 -16.49 -4.95 5.29
CA ALA A 320 -15.38 -5.87 5.58
C ALA A 320 -15.87 -7.17 6.25
N SER A 321 -16.74 -7.06 7.25
CA SER A 321 -17.33 -8.22 7.94
C SER A 321 -18.23 -9.03 7.01
N LEU A 322 -19.03 -8.38 6.16
CA LEU A 322 -19.86 -9.07 5.17
C LEU A 322 -19.00 -9.88 4.20
N LEU A 323 -17.89 -9.31 3.73
CA LEU A 323 -16.96 -10.05 2.87
C LEU A 323 -16.28 -11.19 3.62
N PHE A 324 -15.84 -10.96 4.87
CA PHE A 324 -15.22 -11.99 5.71
C PHE A 324 -16.14 -13.19 5.93
N LEU A 325 -17.45 -12.97 6.16
CA LEU A 325 -18.43 -14.04 6.32
C LEU A 325 -18.62 -14.90 5.06
N HIS A 326 -18.22 -14.39 3.89
CA HIS A 326 -18.23 -15.16 2.65
C HIS A 326 -16.92 -15.91 2.39
N MET A 327 -15.88 -15.68 3.20
CA MET A 327 -14.59 -16.34 3.04
C MET A 327 -14.57 -17.71 3.70
N ASN A 328 -13.94 -18.67 3.04
CA ASN A 328 -13.64 -19.98 3.61
C ASN A 328 -12.20 -20.01 4.12
N THR A 329 -11.95 -19.30 5.21
CA THR A 329 -10.62 -19.21 5.82
C THR A 329 -10.66 -19.68 7.27
N PRO A 330 -9.62 -20.39 7.74
CA PRO A 330 -9.49 -20.71 9.16
C PRO A 330 -9.47 -19.43 10.00
N ALA A 331 -9.90 -19.54 11.26
CA ALA A 331 -9.78 -18.44 12.20
C ALA A 331 -8.29 -18.14 12.44
N ALA A 332 -7.95 -16.86 12.54
CA ALA A 332 -6.58 -16.45 12.77
C ALA A 332 -6.11 -16.90 14.17
N GLU A 333 -4.97 -17.56 14.24
CA GLU A 333 -4.36 -17.98 15.50
C GLU A 333 -3.46 -16.88 16.06
N PHE A 334 -3.62 -16.58 17.36
CA PHE A 334 -2.82 -15.58 18.06
C PHE A 334 -1.88 -16.28 19.04
N SER A 335 -0.60 -15.91 19.00
CA SER A 335 0.42 -16.41 19.91
C SER A 335 1.20 -15.27 20.57
N VAL A 336 1.62 -15.51 21.81
CA VAL A 336 2.56 -14.61 22.51
C VAL A 336 3.97 -14.98 22.06
N ILE A 337 4.78 -13.96 21.79
CA ILE A 337 6.15 -14.14 21.32
C ILE A 337 7.12 -14.04 22.49
N ASP A 338 8.03 -15.01 22.58
CA ASP A 338 9.13 -15.04 23.56
C ASP A 338 10.46 -14.49 22.97
N GLU A 339 10.65 -14.62 21.66
CA GLU A 339 11.84 -14.09 20.96
C GLU A 339 11.75 -12.55 20.81
N ARG A 340 12.89 -11.85 20.89
CA ARG A 340 12.95 -10.40 20.67
C ARG A 340 13.89 -10.10 19.53
N SER A 341 13.57 -9.09 18.73
CA SER A 341 14.48 -8.66 17.68
C SER A 341 15.78 -8.12 18.27
N ASP A 342 16.90 -8.55 17.69
CA ASP A 342 18.17 -7.91 17.94
C ASP A 342 18.11 -6.44 17.52
N VAL A 343 18.62 -5.56 18.38
CA VAL A 343 18.52 -4.11 18.17
C VAL A 343 19.33 -3.65 16.97
N LEU A 344 20.48 -4.29 16.68
CA LEU A 344 21.32 -3.93 15.55
C LEU A 344 20.67 -4.38 14.25
N GLN A 345 20.15 -5.61 14.18
CA GLN A 345 19.37 -6.09 13.02
C GLN A 345 18.15 -5.20 12.76
N PHE A 346 17.41 -4.84 13.81
CA PHE A 346 16.28 -3.94 13.69
C PHE A 346 16.71 -2.56 13.18
N VAL A 347 17.81 -1.99 13.67
CA VAL A 347 18.34 -0.72 13.15
C VAL A 347 18.75 -0.87 11.69
N LEU A 348 19.49 -1.92 11.34
CA LEU A 348 19.91 -2.16 9.96
C LEU A 348 18.72 -2.23 8.99
N TYR A 349 17.58 -2.77 9.44
CA TYR A 349 16.34 -2.74 8.67
C TYR A 349 15.61 -1.38 8.73
N ALA A 350 15.25 -0.89 9.91
CA ALA A 350 14.30 0.21 10.12
C ALA A 350 14.95 1.61 10.17
N PHE A 351 16.27 1.73 9.98
CA PHE A 351 16.98 3.00 10.11
C PHE A 351 16.33 4.14 9.31
N THR A 352 16.03 3.91 8.02
CA THR A 352 15.50 4.93 7.12
C THR A 352 14.17 5.54 7.64
N PRO A 353 13.10 4.74 7.88
CA PRO A 353 11.85 5.28 8.42
C PRO A 353 12.00 5.86 9.85
N ILE A 354 12.76 5.21 10.74
CA ILE A 354 12.91 5.68 12.12
C ILE A 354 13.69 7.00 12.18
N ALA A 355 14.80 7.11 11.44
CA ALA A 355 15.57 8.34 11.38
C ALA A 355 14.75 9.49 10.79
N ALA A 356 13.96 9.23 9.74
CA ALA A 356 13.02 10.21 9.19
C ALA A 356 12.04 10.69 10.27
N SER A 357 11.39 9.76 10.97
CA SER A 357 10.50 10.07 12.09
C SER A 357 11.16 10.96 13.15
N TYR A 358 12.33 10.59 13.67
CA TYR A 358 13.08 11.42 14.65
C TYR A 358 13.40 12.83 14.16
N VAL A 359 13.70 12.99 12.86
CA VAL A 359 13.96 14.30 12.25
C VAL A 359 12.68 15.13 12.15
N PHE A 360 11.56 14.52 11.77
CA PHE A 360 10.31 15.22 11.44
C PHE A 360 9.36 15.46 12.63
N THR A 361 9.37 14.65 13.69
CA THR A 361 8.50 14.85 14.88
C THR A 361 8.94 16.05 15.75
N GLY A 362 10.02 16.74 15.39
CA GLY A 362 10.51 17.91 16.12
C GLY A 362 11.34 17.55 17.35
N ARG A 363 12.67 17.68 17.20
CA ARG A 363 13.71 17.18 18.13
C ARG A 363 13.44 17.45 19.62
N LYS A 364 12.84 18.59 20.00
CA LYS A 364 12.76 18.97 21.43
C LYS A 364 11.85 18.07 22.27
N HIS A 365 10.73 17.60 21.75
CA HIS A 365 9.76 16.84 22.57
C HIS A 365 10.15 15.37 22.73
N VAL A 366 10.68 14.75 21.69
CA VAL A 366 11.12 13.35 21.72
C VAL A 366 12.26 13.16 22.72
N LEU A 367 13.17 14.14 22.83
CA LEU A 367 14.31 14.08 23.75
C LEU A 367 13.90 13.96 25.23
N TYR A 368 12.75 14.51 25.62
CA TYR A 368 12.25 14.38 27.00
C TYR A 368 11.86 12.94 27.36
N PHE A 369 11.59 12.10 26.36
CA PHE A 369 11.19 10.72 26.54
C PHE A 369 12.33 9.71 26.36
N LEU A 370 13.55 10.17 26.04
CA LEU A 370 14.74 9.29 26.02
C LEU A 370 14.95 8.49 27.32
N PRO A 371 14.63 9.00 28.53
CA PRO A 371 14.73 8.17 29.73
C PRO A 371 13.85 6.91 29.72
N LEU A 372 12.77 6.87 28.90
CA LEU A 372 11.95 5.66 28.73
C LEU A 372 12.69 4.54 28.00
N SER A 373 13.73 4.86 27.23
CA SER A 373 14.49 3.89 26.45
C SER A 373 15.16 2.84 27.35
N VAL A 374 15.65 3.24 28.53
CA VAL A 374 16.41 2.37 29.44
C VAL A 374 15.55 1.25 30.04
N PRO A 375 14.42 1.52 30.74
CA PRO A 375 13.60 0.45 31.31
C PRO A 375 12.93 -0.40 30.24
N LEU A 376 12.54 0.18 29.09
CA LEU A 376 11.82 -0.55 28.05
C LEU A 376 12.72 -1.42 27.17
N TYR A 377 14.03 -1.13 27.11
CA TYR A 377 15.02 -2.03 26.50
C TYR A 377 14.94 -3.46 27.06
N PHE A 378 14.69 -3.60 28.37
CA PHE A 378 14.60 -4.90 29.03
C PHE A 378 13.30 -5.67 28.72
N LEU A 379 12.27 -4.99 28.17
CA LEU A 379 11.06 -5.65 27.68
C LEU A 379 11.22 -6.10 26.21
N SER A 380 11.79 -5.23 25.39
CA SER A 380 12.25 -5.54 24.04
C SER A 380 13.34 -4.54 23.65
N PRO A 381 14.49 -4.98 23.12
CA PRO A 381 15.59 -4.07 22.75
C PRO A 381 15.16 -2.98 21.77
N VAL A 382 14.26 -3.28 20.83
CA VAL A 382 13.81 -2.30 19.83
C VAL A 382 12.99 -1.15 20.45
N LEU A 383 12.36 -1.38 21.61
CA LEU A 383 11.62 -0.32 22.33
C LEU A 383 12.51 0.81 22.81
N ALA A 384 13.81 0.58 22.98
CA ALA A 384 14.74 1.66 23.28
C ALA A 384 14.70 2.77 22.22
N LEU A 385 14.43 2.40 20.97
CA LEU A 385 14.34 3.32 19.83
C LEU A 385 12.90 3.81 19.60
N LEU A 386 11.90 2.95 19.83
CA LEU A 386 10.51 3.25 19.50
C LEU A 386 9.79 4.03 20.61
N ALA A 387 10.08 3.75 21.88
CA ALA A 387 9.32 4.31 23.00
C ALA A 387 9.34 5.85 23.09
N PRO A 388 10.47 6.56 22.85
CA PRO A 388 10.46 8.01 22.84
C PRO A 388 9.54 8.60 21.76
N LEU A 389 9.52 7.98 20.58
CA LEU A 389 8.63 8.38 19.48
C LEU A 389 7.17 8.05 19.81
N ILE A 390 6.88 6.90 20.42
CA ILE A 390 5.53 6.50 20.83
C ILE A 390 4.98 7.51 21.85
N ALA A 391 5.75 7.85 22.88
CA ALA A 391 5.35 8.80 23.91
C ALA A 391 5.14 10.21 23.32
N ALA A 392 6.06 10.67 22.46
CA ALA A 392 5.92 11.95 21.78
C ALA A 392 4.67 11.99 20.89
N SER A 393 4.38 10.91 20.17
CA SER A 393 3.21 10.80 19.29
C SER A 393 1.91 10.78 20.08
N ALA A 394 1.86 10.07 21.22
CA ALA A 394 0.69 10.08 22.10
C ALA A 394 0.36 11.50 22.61
N ILE A 395 1.40 12.28 22.96
CA ILE A 395 1.22 13.69 23.35
C ILE A 395 0.83 14.55 22.17
N GLY A 396 1.38 14.30 20.99
CA GLY A 396 1.00 14.98 19.75
C GLY A 396 -0.50 14.80 19.45
N ILE A 397 -1.02 13.58 19.57
CA ILE A 397 -2.45 13.29 19.43
C ILE A 397 -3.28 14.08 20.43
N TYR A 398 -2.87 14.12 21.70
CA TYR A 398 -3.53 14.94 22.73
C TYR A 398 -3.53 16.44 22.37
N LYS A 399 -2.45 16.90 21.74
CA LYS A 399 -2.29 18.27 21.20
C LYS A 399 -2.95 18.49 19.83
N LYS A 400 -3.74 17.52 19.36
CA LYS A 400 -4.46 17.55 18.08
C LYS A 400 -3.58 17.52 16.83
N ASP A 401 -2.37 16.97 16.94
CA ASP A 401 -1.51 16.76 15.78
C ASP A 401 -1.90 15.47 15.05
N PHE A 402 -2.40 15.65 13.82
CA PHE A 402 -2.76 14.56 12.92
C PHE A 402 -1.56 13.68 12.55
N TYR A 403 -0.38 14.27 12.31
CA TYR A 403 0.79 13.50 11.89
C TYR A 403 1.28 12.56 12.98
N SER A 404 1.16 12.97 14.24
CA SER A 404 1.41 12.11 15.41
C SER A 404 0.48 10.89 15.48
N ALA A 405 -0.78 10.99 15.04
CA ALA A 405 -1.69 9.84 14.97
C ALA A 405 -1.22 8.77 13.98
N ILE A 406 -0.72 9.23 12.84
CA ILE A 406 -0.25 8.40 11.74
C ILE A 406 1.08 7.74 12.12
N LEU A 407 2.00 8.54 12.66
CA LEU A 407 3.27 8.09 13.22
C LEU A 407 3.05 7.01 14.28
N LEU A 408 2.14 7.22 15.24
CA LEU A 408 1.84 6.24 16.27
C LEU A 408 1.38 4.90 15.67
N SER A 409 0.53 4.92 14.65
CA SER A 409 0.09 3.68 13.99
C SER A 409 1.24 2.90 13.34
N GLY A 410 2.23 3.60 12.76
CA GLY A 410 3.44 2.98 12.21
C GLY A 410 4.35 2.40 13.29
N LEU A 411 4.55 3.14 14.39
CA LEU A 411 5.35 2.68 15.52
C LEU A 411 4.74 1.45 16.20
N LEU A 412 3.41 1.39 16.32
CA LEU A 412 2.71 0.22 16.82
C LEU A 412 2.87 -0.97 15.88
N ALA A 413 2.88 -0.77 14.56
CA ALA A 413 3.14 -1.83 13.59
C ALA A 413 4.56 -2.42 13.73
N PHE A 414 5.57 -1.65 14.14
CA PHE A 414 6.88 -2.19 14.53
C PHE A 414 6.89 -2.85 15.91
N THR A 415 6.07 -2.37 16.85
CA THR A 415 6.10 -2.82 18.24
C THR A 415 5.30 -4.10 18.47
N LEU A 416 4.14 -4.25 17.83
CA LEU A 416 3.24 -5.39 18.05
C LEU A 416 3.89 -6.76 17.78
N PRO A 417 4.67 -6.94 16.67
CA PRO A 417 5.31 -8.23 16.38
C PRO A 417 6.36 -8.68 17.41
N GLU A 418 6.77 -7.80 18.33
CA GLU A 418 7.67 -8.14 19.44
C GLU A 418 6.97 -8.88 20.57
N PHE A 419 5.64 -8.84 20.63
CA PHE A 419 4.86 -9.39 21.74
C PHE A 419 3.79 -10.36 21.27
N VAL A 420 3.20 -10.12 20.11
CA VAL A 420 2.08 -10.90 19.58
C VAL A 420 2.35 -11.24 18.12
N ALA A 421 2.07 -12.49 17.76
CA ALA A 421 2.01 -12.91 16.38
C ALA A 421 0.60 -13.38 16.01
N VAL A 422 0.24 -13.11 14.76
CA VAL A 422 -0.90 -13.69 14.07
C VAL A 422 -0.32 -14.77 13.15
N GLU A 423 -0.77 -16.02 13.28
CA GLU A 423 -0.24 -17.23 12.63
C GLU A 423 1.23 -17.53 12.96
N SER A 424 2.14 -16.63 12.61
CA SER A 424 3.57 -16.73 12.90
C SER A 424 4.18 -15.33 13.04
N ARG A 425 5.26 -15.25 13.82
CA ARG A 425 6.03 -14.00 13.96
C ARG A 425 6.56 -13.52 12.61
N MET A 426 7.08 -14.44 11.80
CA MET A 426 7.58 -14.16 10.45
C MET A 426 6.53 -13.43 9.59
N ASN A 427 5.30 -13.97 9.51
CA ASN A 427 4.23 -13.35 8.71
C ASN A 427 3.76 -12.02 9.29
N THR A 428 3.68 -11.92 10.62
CA THR A 428 3.29 -10.69 11.30
C THR A 428 4.31 -9.57 11.00
N VAL A 429 5.61 -9.84 11.15
CA VAL A 429 6.69 -8.90 10.79
C VAL A 429 6.59 -8.53 9.32
N PHE A 430 6.46 -9.51 8.42
CA PHE A 430 6.39 -9.28 6.98
C PHE A 430 5.30 -8.28 6.60
N LYS A 431 4.07 -8.49 7.08
CA LYS A 431 2.96 -7.60 6.72
C LYS A 431 3.01 -6.27 7.49
N PHE A 432 3.35 -6.28 8.77
CA PHE A 432 3.31 -5.07 9.60
C PHE A 432 4.46 -4.12 9.30
N TYR A 433 5.64 -4.63 8.98
CA TYR A 433 6.82 -3.78 8.75
C TYR A 433 6.72 -2.99 7.46
N ILE A 434 6.08 -3.53 6.42
CA ILE A 434 5.73 -2.76 5.21
C ILE A 434 4.77 -1.61 5.57
N TYR A 435 3.75 -1.91 6.36
CA TYR A 435 2.81 -0.88 6.82
C TYR A 435 3.54 0.21 7.62
N ALA A 436 4.40 -0.17 8.56
CA ALA A 436 5.20 0.76 9.35
C ALA A 436 6.07 1.66 8.45
N TRP A 437 6.77 1.08 7.46
CA TRP A 437 7.62 1.84 6.52
C TRP A 437 6.85 2.96 5.80
N LEU A 438 5.58 2.72 5.44
CA LEU A 438 4.76 3.72 4.74
C LEU A 438 4.26 4.84 5.67
N ARG A 439 4.23 4.63 6.99
CA ARG A 439 3.67 5.58 7.97
C ARG A 439 4.71 6.46 8.65
N LEU A 440 5.92 5.96 8.79
CA LEU A 440 7.06 6.57 9.47
C LEU A 440 7.87 7.46 8.53
#